data_AF-A0AAI9BCE2-F1
#
_entry.id   AF-A0AAI9BCE2-F1
#
_cell.length_a   1.000
_cell.length_b   1.000
_cell.length_c   1.000
_cell.angle_alpha   90.00
_cell.angle_beta   90.00
_cell.angle_gamma   90.00
#
_symmetry.space_group_name_H-M   'P 1'
#
loop_
_entity.id
_entity.type
_entity.pdbx_description
1 polymer ?
#
loop_
_entity_poly.entity_id
_entity_poly.type
_entity_poly.pdbx_seq_one_letter_code
_entity_poly.pdbx_strand_id
1 'polypeptide(L)'
;PDLQPWVLFTRINTTKPRHRKAAIDLDKLLRENPVWIQPLRTRISDLDIFEAACNEGAGVHDVRRASSLSTAKAQIELLAQELGINP
;
A
#
# COMPACT_ATOMS: atom_id res chain seq x y z
N PRO A 1 -14.98 14.26 -15.07
CA PRO A 1 -14.04 13.80 -14.03
C PRO A 1 -12.65 13.63 -14.64
N ASP A 2 -11.67 14.37 -14.14
CA ASP A 2 -10.29 14.25 -14.61
C ASP A 2 -9.67 13.00 -13.97
N LEU A 3 -9.06 12.15 -14.80
CA LEU A 3 -8.38 10.94 -14.32
C LEU A 3 -7.05 11.34 -13.70
N GLN A 4 -6.89 11.09 -12.39
CA GLN A 4 -5.64 11.33 -11.67
C GLN A 4 -4.86 10.00 -11.54
N PRO A 5 -3.64 9.89 -12.11
CA PRO A 5 -2.82 8.71 -11.92
C PRO A 5 -2.07 8.75 -10.58
N TRP A 6 -1.80 7.56 -10.03
CA TRP A 6 -1.00 7.37 -8.81
C TRP A 6 -0.03 6.20 -8.95
N VAL A 7 1.09 6.26 -8.22
CA VAL A 7 2.03 5.15 -8.07
C VAL A 7 1.99 4.66 -6.63
N LEU A 8 1.54 3.42 -6.43
CA LEU A 8 1.47 2.75 -5.13
C LEU A 8 2.48 1.60 -5.07
N PHE A 9 3.33 1.59 -4.05
CA PHE A 9 4.20 0.45 -3.79
C PHE A 9 3.48 -0.60 -2.96
N THR A 10 3.49 -1.83 -3.44
CA THR A 10 2.79 -2.98 -2.83
C THR A 10 3.74 -4.14 -2.58
N ARG A 11 3.30 -5.11 -1.77
CA ARG A 11 4.05 -6.34 -1.44
C ARG A 11 5.44 -6.07 -0.87
N ILE A 12 5.56 -5.03 -0.04
CA ILE A 12 6.81 -4.73 0.65
C ILE A 12 6.94 -5.64 1.86
N ASN A 13 7.81 -6.65 1.75
CA ASN A 13 8.13 -7.50 2.88
C ASN A 13 9.02 -6.75 3.90
N THR A 14 8.40 -6.30 5.00
CA THR A 14 9.05 -5.44 6.00
C THR A 14 10.08 -6.19 6.87
N THR A 15 10.03 -7.53 6.92
CA THR A 15 11.00 -8.35 7.65
C THR A 15 12.31 -8.50 6.89
N LYS A 16 12.32 -8.25 5.57
CA LYS A 16 13.51 -8.30 4.71
C LYS A 16 14.07 -6.89 4.47
N PRO A 17 15.21 -6.51 5.10
CA PRO A 17 15.77 -5.16 4.94
C PRO A 17 16.01 -4.73 3.50
N ARG A 18 16.44 -5.68 2.64
CA ARG A 18 16.64 -5.45 1.21
C ARG A 18 15.38 -4.99 0.47
N HIS A 19 14.19 -5.46 0.85
CA HIS A 19 12.94 -5.06 0.20
C HIS A 19 12.57 -3.63 0.63
N ARG A 20 12.75 -3.29 1.90
CA ARG A 20 12.57 -1.90 2.39
C ARG A 20 13.52 -0.93 1.70
N LYS A 21 14.80 -1.31 1.58
CA LYS A 21 15.80 -0.49 0.89
C LYS A 21 15.44 -0.27 -0.58
N ALA A 22 15.08 -1.33 -1.31
CA ALA A 22 14.67 -1.21 -2.71
C ALA A 22 13.48 -0.26 -2.90
N ALA A 23 12.47 -0.33 -2.03
CA ALA A 23 11.33 0.59 -2.08
C ALA A 23 11.73 2.05 -1.80
N ILE A 24 12.67 2.29 -0.88
CA ILE A 24 13.19 3.63 -0.59
C ILE A 24 14.01 4.18 -1.75
N ASP A 25 14.88 3.36 -2.33
CA ASP A 25 15.75 3.78 -3.44
C ASP A 25 14.90 4.07 -4.69
N LEU A 26 13.87 3.27 -4.96
CA LEU A 26 12.91 3.54 -6.03
C LEU A 26 12.06 4.80 -5.77
N ASP A 27 11.62 5.04 -4.54
CA ASP A 27 10.91 6.26 -4.15
C ASP A 27 11.74 7.50 -4.48
N LYS A 28 13.02 7.49 -4.10
CA LYS A 28 13.97 8.59 -4.38
C LYS A 28 14.15 8.78 -5.88
N LEU A 29 14.42 7.71 -6.63
CA LEU A 29 14.59 7.76 -8.07
C LEU A 29 13.36 8.40 -8.75
N LEU A 30 12.14 7.97 -8.39
CA LEU A 30 10.93 8.53 -8.99
C LEU A 30 10.73 10.02 -8.68
N ARG A 31 11.21 10.49 -7.52
CA ARG A 31 11.14 11.90 -7.11
C ARG A 31 12.22 12.78 -7.72
N GLU A 32 13.28 12.21 -8.30
CA GLU A 32 14.35 12.98 -8.97
C GLU A 32 13.84 13.70 -10.22
N ASN A 33 12.78 13.21 -10.86
CA ASN A 33 12.18 13.83 -12.03
C ASN A 33 10.72 14.26 -11.75
N PRO A 34 10.43 15.58 -11.66
CA PRO A 34 9.09 16.07 -11.35
C PRO A 34 8.07 15.84 -12.48
N VAL A 35 8.51 15.48 -13.69
CA VAL A 35 7.62 15.12 -14.81
C VAL A 35 6.99 13.74 -14.59
N TRP A 36 7.62 12.87 -13.80
CA TRP A 36 7.08 11.55 -13.51
C TRP A 36 5.96 11.61 -12.46
N ILE A 37 5.09 10.59 -12.50
CA ILE A 37 4.04 10.44 -11.49
C ILE A 37 4.71 10.16 -10.15
N GLN A 38 4.43 11.02 -9.18
CA GLN A 38 5.05 10.94 -7.88
C GLN A 38 4.46 9.76 -7.08
N PRO A 39 5.30 8.96 -6.39
CA PRO A 39 4.81 7.86 -5.59
C PRO A 39 4.06 8.37 -4.36
N LEU A 40 3.02 7.64 -4.00
CA LEU A 40 2.31 7.82 -2.74
C LEU A 40 3.25 7.58 -1.56
N ARG A 41 3.00 8.30 -0.47
CA ARG A 41 3.70 8.14 0.81
C ARG A 41 3.30 6.82 1.46
N THR A 42 2.03 6.44 1.35
CA THR A 42 1.52 5.16 1.84
C THR A 42 2.07 4.02 1.00
N ARG A 43 2.47 2.94 1.67
CA ARG A 43 2.96 1.72 1.03
C ARG A 43 2.26 0.52 1.64
N ILE A 44 1.98 -0.50 0.84
CA ILE A 44 1.30 -1.72 1.27
C ILE A 44 2.33 -2.81 1.55
N SER A 45 2.29 -3.33 2.77
CA SER A 45 3.17 -4.42 3.20
C SER A 45 2.72 -5.76 2.60
N ASP A 46 3.66 -6.68 2.48
CA ASP A 46 3.37 -8.08 2.18
C ASP A 46 2.81 -8.76 3.44
N LEU A 47 1.46 -8.83 3.53
CA LEU A 47 0.74 -9.39 4.68
C LEU A 47 -0.14 -10.56 4.21
N ASP A 48 -0.12 -11.66 4.97
CA ASP A 48 -0.90 -12.88 4.75
C ASP A 48 -2.42 -12.63 4.64
N ILE A 49 -2.93 -11.63 5.38
CA ILE A 49 -4.35 -11.28 5.37
C ILE A 49 -4.87 -10.81 4.01
N PHE A 50 -4.01 -10.23 3.16
CA PHE A 50 -4.45 -9.82 1.82
C PHE A 50 -4.77 -11.03 0.93
N GLU A 51 -4.02 -12.12 1.07
CA GLU A 51 -4.31 -13.38 0.38
C GLU A 51 -5.57 -14.04 0.94
N ALA A 52 -5.69 -14.11 2.27
CA ALA A 52 -6.87 -14.68 2.93
C ALA A 52 -8.16 -13.94 2.55
N ALA A 53 -8.16 -12.60 2.62
CA ALA A 53 -9.31 -11.78 2.23
C ALA A 53 -9.70 -12.00 0.75
N CYS A 54 -8.71 -12.09 -0.13
CA CYS A 54 -8.93 -12.34 -1.56
C CYS A 54 -9.56 -13.72 -1.81
N ASN A 55 -9.09 -14.77 -1.14
CA ASN A 55 -9.63 -16.12 -1.24
C ASN A 55 -11.07 -16.22 -0.72
N GLU A 56 -11.45 -15.39 0.24
CA GLU A 56 -12.81 -15.30 0.78
C GLU A 56 -13.73 -14.38 -0.04
N GLY A 57 -13.22 -13.70 -1.07
CA GLY A 57 -13.98 -12.71 -1.83
C GLY A 57 -14.39 -11.48 -1.00
N ALA A 58 -13.60 -11.15 0.03
CA ALA A 58 -13.91 -10.14 1.03
C ALA A 58 -12.86 -9.01 1.05
N GLY A 59 -13.25 -7.84 1.53
CA GLY A 59 -12.29 -6.77 1.84
C GLY A 59 -11.56 -7.06 3.15
N VAL A 60 -10.36 -6.49 3.34
CA VAL A 60 -9.65 -6.60 4.63
C VAL A 60 -10.46 -6.05 5.80
N HIS A 61 -11.40 -5.14 5.55
CA HIS A 61 -12.31 -4.61 6.57
C HIS A 61 -13.37 -5.63 7.01
N ASP A 62 -13.73 -6.59 6.16
CA ASP A 62 -14.75 -7.62 6.40
C ASP A 62 -14.20 -8.87 7.09
N VAL A 63 -12.88 -9.07 7.06
CA VAL A 63 -12.24 -10.20 7.74
C VAL A 63 -12.23 -10.00 9.26
N ARG A 64 -12.61 -11.04 10.01
CA ARG A 64 -12.82 -10.97 11.46
C ARG A 64 -11.56 -11.12 12.29
N ARG A 65 -10.62 -11.99 11.90
CA ARG A 65 -9.40 -12.27 12.68
C ARG A 65 -8.23 -12.70 11.79
N ALA A 66 -7.12 -11.98 11.91
CA ALA A 66 -5.79 -12.40 11.46
C ALA A 66 -4.71 -11.62 12.24
N SER A 67 -3.50 -12.16 12.30
CA SER A 67 -2.37 -11.57 13.02
C SER A 67 -1.96 -10.19 12.48
N SER A 68 -2.12 -9.98 11.16
CA SER A 68 -1.75 -8.77 10.44
C SER A 68 -2.94 -7.85 10.12
N LEU A 69 -4.14 -8.17 10.60
CA LEU A 69 -5.39 -7.51 10.24
C LEU A 69 -5.40 -6.01 10.57
N SER A 70 -4.95 -5.64 11.78
CA SER A 70 -4.91 -4.24 12.21
C SER A 70 -3.98 -3.41 11.33
N THR A 71 -2.80 -3.94 11.02
CA THR A 71 -1.83 -3.32 10.11
C THR A 71 -2.40 -3.15 8.71
N ALA A 72 -3.07 -4.17 8.18
CA ALA A 72 -3.68 -4.10 6.85
C ALA A 72 -4.78 -3.03 6.77
N LYS A 73 -5.71 -3.00 7.74
CA LYS A 73 -6.78 -1.98 7.80
C LYS A 73 -6.17 -0.56 7.87
N ALA A 74 -5.19 -0.35 8.76
CA ALA A 74 -4.53 0.94 8.88
C ALA A 74 -3.83 1.38 7.58
N GLN A 75 -3.17 0.47 6.86
CA GLN A 75 -2.53 0.79 5.58
C GLN A 75 -3.54 1.17 4.49
N ILE A 76 -4.70 0.50 4.45
CA ILE A 76 -5.78 0.84 3.51
C ILE A 76 -6.44 2.17 3.87
N GLU A 77 -6.68 2.44 5.16
CA GLU A 77 -7.24 3.73 5.61
C GLU A 77 -6.31 4.91 5.31
N LEU A 78 -5.00 4.76 5.56
CA LEU A 78 -4.01 5.78 5.22
C LEU A 78 -3.93 6.03 3.71
N LEU A 79 -4.05 4.96 2.90
CA LEU A 79 -4.10 5.07 1.45
C LEU A 79 -5.36 5.82 1.01
N ALA A 80 -6.53 5.46 1.55
CA ALA A 80 -7.80 6.09 1.24
C ALA A 80 -7.78 7.60 1.56
N GLN A 81 -7.23 7.97 2.73
CA GLN A 81 -7.00 9.37 3.12
C GLN A 81 -6.09 10.10 2.14
N GLU A 82 -4.99 9.48 1.72
CA GLU A 82 -4.03 10.07 0.79
C GLU A 82 -4.62 10.27 -0.62
N LEU A 83 -5.52 9.36 -1.04
CA LEU A 83 -6.24 9.46 -2.30
C LEU A 83 -7.42 10.46 -2.25
N GLY A 84 -7.73 11.01 -1.08
CA GLY A 84 -8.93 11.85 -0.88
C GLY A 84 -10.24 11.08 -0.94
N ILE A 85 -10.18 9.76 -0.79
CA ILE A 85 -11.33 8.85 -0.77
C ILE A 85 -11.61 8.55 0.71
N ASN A 86 -12.19 9.50 1.44
CA ASN A 86 -12.68 9.18 2.78
C ASN A 86 -14.04 8.48 2.67
N PRO A 87 -14.30 7.45 3.51
CA PRO A 87 -15.65 6.91 3.70
C PRO A 87 -16.60 7.93 4.34
#